data_AF-A0A7Z9WM05-F1
#
_entry.id   AF-A0A7Z9WM05-F1
#
_cell.length_a   1.000
_cell.length_b   1.000
_cell.length_c   1.000
_cell.angle_alpha   90.00
_cell.angle_beta   90.00
_cell.angle_gamma   90.00
#
_symmetry.space_group_name_H-M   'P 1'
#
loop_
_entity.id
_entity.type
_entity.pdbx_description
1 polymer ?
#
loop_
_entity_poly.entity_id
_entity_poly.type
_entity_poly.pdbx_seq_one_letter_code
_entity_poly.pdbx_strand_id
1 'polypeptide(L)'
;MGELHREVVLLNLINGLELSADQMRFILEKAKEAEELREEFKGKAEENVDETAEVLGELRATLMRGEDIPPSLRERVHQVQGANNALREEFEEEMTRLALEVKEALGEHQLYALEHFVPCLIPPEGEARIGQAEGTSHLERALERIREMPSLVFERRKKQMAQRAIELAKGHLPRGFIINEEEKERLISIFEEARAMSDVEFELEKANLAQQLKSPYKLPELPLDVSVKIERFLLDPLIIP
;
A
#
# COMPACT_ATOMS: atom_id res chain seq x y z
N MET A 1 21.07 0.97 4.13
CA MET A 1 20.41 0.68 2.84
C MET A 1 18.93 1.06 2.85
N GLY A 2 18.16 0.76 3.91
CA GLY A 2 16.72 1.12 3.96
C GLY A 2 16.43 2.63 4.00
N GLU A 3 17.28 3.42 4.67
CA GLU A 3 17.10 4.87 4.84
C GLU A 3 17.34 5.65 3.53
N LEU A 4 18.52 5.48 2.91
CA LEU A 4 18.83 6.02 1.58
C LEU A 4 17.79 5.64 0.51
N HIS A 5 17.23 4.42 0.57
CA HIS A 5 16.16 4.03 -0.34
C HIS A 5 14.89 4.87 -0.12
N ARG A 6 14.52 5.13 1.14
CA ARG A 6 13.37 5.98 1.47
C ARG A 6 13.60 7.43 1.06
N GLU A 7 14.78 7.97 1.31
CA GLU A 7 15.17 9.32 0.88
C GLU A 7 15.02 9.49 -0.64
N VAL A 8 15.55 8.56 -1.43
CA VAL A 8 15.42 8.61 -2.91
C VAL A 8 13.96 8.57 -3.34
N VAL A 9 13.14 7.72 -2.72
CA VAL A 9 11.69 7.65 -3.00
C VAL A 9 10.98 8.96 -2.65
N LEU A 10 11.32 9.58 -1.51
CA LEU A 10 10.76 10.86 -1.07
C LEU A 10 11.16 11.99 -2.01
N LEU A 11 12.43 12.04 -2.42
CA LEU A 11 12.92 13.01 -3.40
C LEU A 11 12.20 12.86 -4.74
N ASN A 12 11.93 11.62 -5.19
CA ASN A 12 11.17 11.37 -6.41
C ASN A 12 9.74 11.93 -6.30
N LEU A 13 9.07 11.74 -5.15
CA LEU A 13 7.74 12.29 -4.90
C LEU A 13 7.77 13.82 -4.90
N ILE A 14 8.64 14.42 -4.08
CA ILE A 14 8.76 15.88 -3.92
C ILE A 14 9.03 16.56 -5.27
N ASN A 15 9.99 16.01 -6.04
CA ASN A 15 10.33 16.54 -7.36
C ASN A 15 9.19 16.36 -8.37
N GLY A 16 8.34 15.35 -8.18
CA GLY A 16 7.19 15.10 -9.04
C GLY A 16 5.99 15.99 -8.71
N LEU A 17 5.82 16.43 -7.47
CA LEU A 17 4.67 17.23 -7.03
C LEU A 17 4.75 18.70 -7.48
N GLU A 18 5.89 19.13 -8.02
CA GLU A 18 6.10 20.50 -8.53
C GLU A 18 5.65 21.58 -7.53
N LEU A 19 5.99 21.35 -6.24
CA LEU A 19 5.60 22.21 -5.13
C LEU A 19 6.15 23.63 -5.30
N SER A 20 5.32 24.63 -5.00
CA SER A 20 5.77 26.02 -4.89
C SER A 20 6.72 26.18 -3.69
N ALA A 21 7.51 27.26 -3.68
CA ALA A 21 8.37 27.58 -2.54
C ALA A 21 7.57 27.78 -1.24
N ASP A 22 6.33 28.28 -1.34
CA ASP A 22 5.44 28.46 -0.19
C ASP A 22 4.89 27.12 0.30
N GLN A 23 4.44 26.26 -0.62
CA GLN A 23 3.98 24.91 -0.28
C GLN A 23 5.08 24.07 0.35
N MET A 24 6.30 24.13 -0.18
CA MET A 24 7.45 23.42 0.38
C MET A 24 7.76 23.89 1.81
N ARG A 25 7.78 25.21 2.04
CA ARG A 25 8.02 25.76 3.39
C ARG A 25 6.94 25.31 4.37
N PHE A 26 5.68 25.34 3.95
CA PHE A 26 4.56 24.90 4.77
C PHE A 26 4.66 23.40 5.11
N ILE A 27 4.95 22.54 4.12
CA ILE A 27 5.14 21.10 4.32
C ILE A 27 6.29 20.81 5.29
N LEU A 28 7.41 21.53 5.15
CA LEU A 28 8.56 21.38 6.06
C LEU A 28 8.24 21.81 7.50
N GLU A 29 7.43 22.86 7.68
CA GLU A 29 6.93 23.28 8.99
C GLU A 29 6.05 22.19 9.61
N LYS A 30 5.10 21.65 8.84
CA LYS A 30 4.20 20.58 9.30
C LYS A 30 4.93 19.27 9.57
N ALA A 31 5.96 18.94 8.81
CA ALA A 31 6.79 17.77 9.07
C ALA A 31 7.59 17.89 10.37
N LYS A 32 8.04 19.11 10.73
CA LYS A 32 8.67 19.36 12.03
C LYS A 32 7.67 19.21 13.18
N GLU A 33 6.48 19.79 13.05
CA GLU A 33 5.40 19.59 14.02
C GLU A 33 5.07 18.09 14.21
N ALA A 34 5.02 17.34 13.10
CA ALA A 34 4.81 15.90 13.14
C ALA A 34 5.96 15.13 13.81
N GLU A 35 7.21 15.58 13.66
CA GLU A 35 8.36 14.98 14.35
C GLU A 35 8.37 15.30 15.85
N GLU A 36 8.05 16.53 16.24
CA GLU A 36 7.87 16.90 17.65
C GLU A 36 6.77 16.05 18.30
N LEU A 37 5.65 15.84 17.60
CA LEU A 37 4.56 14.99 18.06
C LEU A 37 4.98 13.52 18.22
N ARG A 38 5.81 12.99 17.30
CA ARG A 38 6.35 11.62 17.39
C ARG A 38 7.26 11.46 18.60
N GLU A 39 8.14 12.43 18.86
CA GLU A 39 9.03 12.38 20.02
C GLU A 39 8.26 12.55 21.34
N GLU A 40 7.23 13.41 21.38
CA GLU A 40 6.34 13.53 22.55
C GLU A 40 5.60 12.21 22.82
N PHE A 41 4.98 11.63 21.78
CA PHE A 41 4.29 10.34 21.89
C PHE A 41 5.23 9.23 22.35
N LYS A 42 6.44 9.18 21.79
CA LYS A 42 7.47 8.21 22.18
C LYS A 42 7.85 8.39 23.65
N GLY A 43 8.03 9.62 24.13
CA GLY A 43 8.29 9.90 25.55
C GLY A 43 7.15 9.40 26.44
N LYS A 44 5.89 9.77 26.13
CA LYS A 44 4.70 9.29 26.86
C LYS A 44 4.56 7.76 26.82
N ALA A 45 4.91 7.14 25.70
CA ALA A 45 4.87 5.69 25.56
C ALA A 45 5.95 5.04 26.43
N GLU A 46 7.18 5.54 26.40
CA GLU A 46 8.31 5.06 27.22
C GLU A 46 8.01 5.12 28.72
N GLU A 47 7.31 6.15 29.21
CA GLU A 47 6.86 6.25 30.61
C GLU A 47 5.95 5.08 31.03
N ASN A 48 5.16 4.55 30.10
CA ASN A 48 4.19 3.47 30.34
C ASN A 48 4.73 2.08 29.98
N VAL A 49 5.92 1.97 29.37
CA VAL A 49 6.49 0.69 28.89
C VAL A 49 6.72 -0.27 30.06
N ASP A 50 7.32 0.20 31.14
CA ASP A 50 7.70 -0.65 32.27
C ASP A 50 6.47 -1.23 32.98
N GLU A 51 5.47 -0.40 33.26
CA GLU A 51 4.20 -0.85 33.86
C GLU A 51 3.47 -1.82 32.92
N THR A 52 3.44 -1.52 31.62
CA THR A 52 2.82 -2.41 30.62
C THR A 52 3.51 -3.76 30.57
N ALA A 53 4.85 -3.77 30.54
CA ALA A 53 5.64 -4.98 30.50
C ALA A 53 5.45 -5.82 31.77
N GLU A 54 5.37 -5.18 32.95
CA GLU A 54 5.12 -5.85 34.21
C GLU A 54 3.75 -6.54 34.23
N VAL A 55 2.68 -5.80 33.92
CA VAL A 55 1.30 -6.30 33.94
C VAL A 55 1.10 -7.44 32.93
N LEU A 56 1.64 -7.29 31.71
CA LEU A 56 1.59 -8.35 30.70
C LEU A 56 2.48 -9.54 31.05
N GLY A 57 3.61 -9.31 31.73
CA GLY A 57 4.48 -10.36 32.26
C GLY A 57 3.78 -11.21 33.32
N GLU A 58 3.06 -10.58 34.24
CA GLU A 58 2.25 -11.25 35.27
C GLU A 58 1.08 -12.03 34.64
N LEU A 59 0.39 -11.43 33.66
CA LEU A 59 -0.66 -12.10 32.90
C LEU A 59 -0.11 -13.35 32.19
N ARG A 60 1.03 -13.23 31.50
CA ARG A 60 1.68 -14.35 30.84
C ARG A 60 2.03 -15.46 31.83
N ALA A 61 2.61 -15.12 32.98
CA ALA A 61 2.99 -16.10 33.99
C ALA A 61 1.77 -16.87 34.54
N THR A 62 0.65 -16.17 34.76
CA THR A 62 -0.62 -16.75 35.21
C THR A 62 -1.19 -17.71 34.18
N LEU A 63 -1.23 -17.29 32.91
CA LEU A 63 -1.67 -18.14 31.80
C LEU A 63 -0.77 -19.37 31.61
N MET A 64 0.54 -19.25 31.79
CA MET A 64 1.48 -20.38 31.70
C MET A 64 1.29 -21.41 32.82
N ARG A 65 0.78 -21.00 33.99
CA ARG A 65 0.43 -21.91 35.08
C ARG A 65 -0.95 -22.56 34.91
N GLY A 66 -1.75 -22.13 33.92
CA GLY A 66 -3.11 -22.61 33.70
C GLY A 66 -4.09 -22.15 34.79
N GLU A 67 -3.77 -21.07 35.48
CA GLU A 67 -4.59 -20.49 36.54
C GLU A 67 -5.63 -19.52 35.97
N ASP A 68 -6.76 -19.37 36.67
CA ASP A 68 -7.72 -18.32 36.38
C ASP A 68 -7.11 -16.94 36.66
N ILE A 69 -7.36 -15.98 35.77
CA ILE A 69 -6.85 -14.61 35.90
C ILE A 69 -7.52 -13.92 37.10
N PRO A 70 -6.77 -13.45 38.10
CA PRO A 70 -7.32 -12.72 39.23
C PRO A 70 -8.08 -11.45 38.78
N PRO A 71 -9.20 -11.08 39.43
CA PRO A 71 -9.93 -9.86 39.09
C PRO A 71 -9.06 -8.59 39.12
N SER A 72 -8.16 -8.48 40.10
CA SER A 72 -7.21 -7.36 40.21
C SER A 72 -6.24 -7.27 39.03
N LEU A 73 -5.78 -8.42 38.50
CA LEU A 73 -4.90 -8.45 37.33
C LEU A 73 -5.67 -8.07 36.05
N ARG A 74 -6.93 -8.52 35.93
CA ARG A 74 -7.81 -8.14 34.81
C ARG A 74 -8.04 -6.62 34.77
N GLU A 75 -8.31 -6.00 35.91
CA GLU A 75 -8.48 -4.55 36.01
C GLU A 75 -7.22 -3.79 35.59
N ARG A 76 -6.04 -4.19 36.09
CA ARG A 76 -4.76 -3.59 35.70
C ARG A 76 -4.49 -3.72 34.19
N VAL A 77 -4.74 -4.89 33.60
CA VAL A 77 -4.60 -5.09 32.16
C VAL A 77 -5.50 -4.15 31.37
N HIS A 78 -6.77 -4.02 31.77
CA HIS A 78 -7.70 -3.11 31.11
C HIS A 78 -7.30 -1.64 31.25
N GLN A 79 -6.80 -1.23 32.43
CA GLN A 79 -6.33 0.14 32.66
C GLN A 79 -5.16 0.48 31.75
N VAL A 80 -4.13 -0.36 31.72
CA VAL A 80 -2.95 -0.17 30.87
C VAL A 80 -3.31 -0.20 29.39
N GLN A 81 -4.17 -1.13 28.97
CA GLN A 81 -4.66 -1.17 27.58
C GLN A 81 -5.46 0.09 27.22
N GLY A 82 -6.31 0.56 28.12
CA GLY A 82 -7.09 1.78 27.94
C GLY A 82 -6.20 3.01 27.80
N ALA A 83 -5.22 3.16 28.68
CA ALA A 83 -4.24 4.27 28.62
C ALA A 83 -3.44 4.24 27.32
N ASN A 84 -2.93 3.07 26.92
CA ASN A 84 -2.17 2.92 25.67
C ASN A 84 -3.03 3.18 24.43
N ASN A 85 -4.29 2.74 24.43
CA ASN A 85 -5.22 3.02 23.33
C ASN A 85 -5.55 4.50 23.24
N ALA A 86 -5.86 5.15 24.36
CA ALA A 86 -6.16 6.59 24.40
C ALA A 86 -4.96 7.42 23.91
N LEU A 87 -3.75 7.07 24.34
CA LEU A 87 -2.52 7.73 23.90
C LEU A 87 -2.31 7.56 22.38
N ARG A 88 -2.59 6.37 21.85
CA ARG A 88 -2.51 6.11 20.40
C ARG A 88 -3.57 6.87 19.63
N GLU A 89 -4.80 6.92 20.13
CA GLU A 89 -5.91 7.67 19.51
C GLU A 89 -5.57 9.18 19.46
N GLU A 90 -5.07 9.77 20.55
CA GLU A 90 -4.60 11.17 20.59
C GLU A 90 -3.53 11.43 19.52
N PHE A 91 -2.54 10.54 19.40
CA PHE A 91 -1.50 10.66 18.38
C PHE A 91 -2.04 10.55 16.95
N GLU A 92 -2.92 9.57 16.69
CA GLU A 92 -3.52 9.37 15.37
C GLU A 92 -4.41 10.55 14.96
N GLU A 93 -5.18 11.13 15.89
CA GLU A 93 -6.00 12.32 15.66
C GLU A 93 -5.14 13.54 15.28
N GLU A 94 -4.06 13.79 16.03
CA GLU A 94 -3.16 14.91 15.79
C GLU A 94 -2.38 14.75 14.48
N MET A 95 -1.90 13.55 14.16
CA MET A 95 -1.28 13.24 12.86
C MET A 95 -2.25 13.44 11.70
N THR A 96 -3.50 13.00 11.87
CA THR A 96 -4.55 13.18 10.86
C THR A 96 -4.83 14.66 10.63
N ARG A 97 -4.88 15.46 11.70
CA ARG A 97 -5.06 16.92 11.62
C ARG A 97 -3.95 17.57 10.78
N LEU A 98 -2.69 17.27 11.08
CA LEU A 98 -1.55 17.80 10.31
C LEU A 98 -1.63 17.38 8.83
N ALA A 99 -2.05 16.15 8.56
CA ALA A 99 -2.20 15.64 7.20
C ALA A 99 -3.31 16.37 6.42
N LEU A 100 -4.42 16.69 7.08
CA LEU A 100 -5.50 17.47 6.50
C LEU A 100 -5.07 18.91 6.18
N GLU A 101 -4.30 19.55 7.06
CA GLU A 101 -3.74 20.89 6.80
C GLU A 101 -2.83 20.90 5.57
N VAL A 102 -1.97 19.87 5.42
CA VAL A 102 -1.16 19.71 4.20
C VAL A 102 -2.03 19.42 2.99
N LYS A 103 -3.07 18.61 3.12
CA LYS A 103 -4.02 18.30 2.03
C LYS A 103 -4.67 19.56 1.48
N GLU A 104 -5.07 20.48 2.35
CA GLU A 104 -5.69 21.76 1.98
C GLU A 104 -4.71 22.72 1.28
N ALA A 105 -3.41 22.60 1.55
CA ALA A 105 -2.37 23.39 0.89
C ALA A 105 -1.99 22.88 -0.51
N LEU A 106 -2.40 21.67 -0.88
CA LEU A 106 -2.11 21.04 -2.17
C LEU A 106 -3.21 21.33 -3.20
N GLY A 107 -2.80 21.54 -4.46
CA GLY A 107 -3.73 21.66 -5.58
C GLY A 107 -4.29 20.31 -6.03
N GLU A 108 -5.43 20.32 -6.75
CA GLU A 108 -6.09 19.09 -7.24
C GLU A 108 -5.14 18.18 -8.04
N HIS A 109 -4.28 18.76 -8.89
CA HIS A 109 -3.29 18.01 -9.65
C HIS A 109 -2.24 17.33 -8.76
N GLN A 110 -1.85 17.96 -7.64
CA GLN A 110 -0.90 17.41 -6.66
C GLN A 110 -1.55 16.31 -5.82
N LEU A 111 -2.84 16.46 -5.47
CA LEU A 111 -3.60 15.44 -4.76
C LEU A 111 -3.79 14.20 -5.64
N TYR A 112 -4.20 14.39 -6.90
CA TYR A 112 -4.29 13.30 -7.88
C TYR A 112 -2.95 12.60 -8.06
N ALA A 113 -1.89 13.38 -8.14
CA ALA A 113 -0.54 12.89 -8.23
C ALA A 113 -0.16 12.01 -7.02
N LEU A 114 -0.42 12.50 -5.81
CA LEU A 114 -0.14 11.75 -4.58
C LEU A 114 -0.96 10.47 -4.49
N GLU A 115 -2.25 10.51 -4.85
CA GLU A 115 -3.14 9.35 -4.90
C GLU A 115 -2.60 8.23 -5.80
N HIS A 116 -2.00 8.57 -6.94
CA HIS A 116 -1.47 7.61 -7.91
C HIS A 116 0.03 7.33 -7.76
N PHE A 117 0.69 7.96 -6.79
CA PHE A 117 2.13 7.75 -6.56
C PHE A 117 2.45 6.30 -6.17
N VAL A 118 3.39 5.71 -6.91
CA VAL A 118 3.98 4.39 -6.65
C VAL A 118 5.44 4.57 -6.20
N PRO A 119 5.79 4.16 -4.96
CA PRO A 119 7.16 4.23 -4.45
C PRO A 119 8.15 3.46 -5.33
N CYS A 120 9.00 4.17 -6.07
CA CYS A 120 10.01 3.59 -6.96
C CYS A 120 11.36 4.32 -6.85
N LEU A 121 12.46 3.57 -7.07
CA LEU A 121 13.81 4.13 -7.09
C LEU A 121 14.13 4.82 -8.42
N ILE A 122 13.72 4.19 -9.52
CA ILE A 122 13.91 4.68 -10.88
C ILE A 122 12.52 4.86 -11.48
N PRO A 123 12.09 6.11 -11.74
CA PRO A 123 10.87 6.38 -12.49
C PRO A 123 10.99 5.80 -13.92
N PRO A 124 9.93 5.19 -14.48
CA PRO A 124 9.96 4.68 -15.85
C PRO A 124 10.17 5.78 -16.92
N GLU A 125 10.70 5.40 -18.09
CA GLU A 125 11.07 6.34 -19.17
C GLU A 125 9.85 6.92 -19.91
N GLY A 126 9.85 8.24 -20.16
CA GLY A 126 8.75 8.96 -20.81
C GLY A 126 7.69 9.52 -19.85
N GLU A 127 7.79 9.15 -18.57
CA GLU A 127 6.90 9.57 -17.49
C GLU A 127 7.43 10.85 -16.84
N ALA A 128 7.16 11.98 -17.48
CA ALA A 128 7.25 13.25 -16.77
C ALA A 128 6.24 13.21 -15.62
N ARG A 129 6.76 13.08 -14.40
CA ARG A 129 6.18 13.59 -13.15
C ARG A 129 4.65 13.47 -13.04
N ILE A 130 4.28 12.36 -12.42
CA ILE A 130 3.00 12.07 -11.79
C ILE A 130 1.72 12.25 -12.63
N GLY A 131 0.95 11.17 -12.68
CA GLY A 131 -0.41 11.16 -13.18
C GLY A 131 -0.56 10.33 -14.43
N GLN A 132 -0.50 9.00 -14.28
CA GLN A 132 -1.26 8.08 -15.13
C GLN A 132 -1.80 6.94 -14.26
N ALA A 133 -3.01 6.49 -14.60
CA ALA A 133 -3.69 5.35 -13.99
C ALA A 133 -2.79 4.10 -13.94
N GLU A 134 -3.01 3.22 -12.96
CA GLU A 134 -2.31 1.94 -12.84
C GLU A 134 -2.19 1.25 -14.21
N GLY A 135 -1.01 1.33 -14.82
CA GLY A 135 -0.81 0.81 -16.15
C GLY A 135 -1.03 -0.70 -16.16
N THR A 136 -2.16 -1.14 -16.72
CA THR A 136 -2.33 -2.49 -17.25
C THR A 136 -1.35 -2.78 -18.39
N SER A 137 -0.50 -1.83 -18.78
CA SER A 137 0.52 -1.89 -19.83
C SER A 137 1.34 -3.18 -19.87
N HIS A 138 1.73 -3.77 -18.72
CA HIS A 138 2.45 -5.05 -18.73
C HIS A 138 1.56 -6.25 -19.06
N LEU A 139 0.30 -6.23 -18.61
CA LEU A 139 -0.69 -7.27 -18.90
C LEU A 139 -1.24 -7.12 -20.33
N GLU A 140 -1.42 -5.90 -20.81
CA GLU A 140 -1.75 -5.58 -22.20
C GLU A 140 -0.66 -6.10 -23.16
N ARG A 141 0.62 -5.81 -22.88
CA ARG A 141 1.75 -6.38 -23.64
C ARG A 141 1.80 -7.91 -23.58
N ALA A 142 1.35 -8.51 -22.47
CA ALA A 142 1.27 -9.96 -22.37
C ALA A 142 0.15 -10.53 -23.26
N LEU A 143 -1.01 -9.86 -23.33
CA LEU A 143 -2.10 -10.21 -24.23
C LEU A 143 -1.71 -10.04 -25.71
N GLU A 144 -1.00 -8.98 -26.06
CA GLU A 144 -0.44 -8.76 -27.41
C GLU A 144 0.48 -9.94 -27.83
N ARG A 145 1.42 -10.32 -26.97
CA ARG A 145 2.31 -11.48 -27.23
C ARG A 145 1.55 -12.81 -27.34
N ILE A 146 0.48 -12.96 -26.57
CA ILE A 146 -0.41 -14.12 -26.66
C ILE A 146 -1.13 -14.14 -28.00
N ARG A 147 -1.57 -12.99 -28.51
CA ARG A 147 -2.25 -12.85 -29.81
C ARG A 147 -1.33 -13.17 -30.98
N GLU A 148 -0.11 -12.62 -30.97
CA GLU A 148 0.90 -12.85 -32.01
C GLU A 148 1.46 -14.29 -32.03
N MET A 149 1.24 -15.05 -30.97
CA MET A 149 1.75 -16.42 -30.85
C MET A 149 1.15 -17.34 -31.94
N PRO A 150 1.96 -18.21 -32.59
CA PRO A 150 1.42 -19.21 -33.51
C PRO A 150 0.45 -20.17 -32.80
N SER A 151 -0.68 -20.51 -33.43
CA SER A 151 -1.75 -21.30 -32.81
C SER A 151 -1.29 -22.64 -32.24
N LEU A 152 -0.38 -23.35 -32.93
CA LEU A 152 0.18 -24.61 -32.45
C LEU A 152 1.01 -24.45 -31.16
N VAL A 153 1.67 -23.30 -31.00
CA VAL A 153 2.47 -23.00 -29.80
C VAL A 153 1.54 -22.59 -28.66
N PHE A 154 0.53 -21.78 -28.95
CA PHE A 154 -0.50 -21.37 -27.99
C PHE A 154 -1.24 -22.57 -27.42
N GLU A 155 -1.78 -23.46 -28.25
CA GLU A 155 -2.54 -24.64 -27.80
C GLU A 155 -1.72 -25.57 -26.88
N ARG A 156 -0.42 -25.72 -27.17
CA ARG A 156 0.49 -26.53 -26.34
C ARG A 156 0.83 -25.87 -25.01
N ARG A 157 0.80 -24.53 -24.93
CA ARG A 157 1.34 -23.77 -23.78
C ARG A 157 0.28 -23.06 -22.96
N LYS A 158 -0.95 -22.87 -23.45
CA LYS A 158 -2.01 -22.09 -22.77
C LYS A 158 -2.27 -22.52 -21.32
N LYS A 159 -2.30 -23.83 -21.07
CA LYS A 159 -2.45 -24.38 -19.71
C LYS A 159 -1.27 -24.05 -18.79
N GLN A 160 -0.05 -24.06 -19.32
CA GLN A 160 1.17 -23.70 -18.58
C GLN A 160 1.24 -22.19 -18.33
N MET A 161 0.79 -21.38 -19.28
CA MET A 161 0.74 -19.93 -19.16
C MET A 161 -0.25 -19.49 -18.08
N ALA A 162 -1.45 -20.07 -18.05
CA ALA A 162 -2.43 -19.85 -17.00
C ALA A 162 -1.89 -20.28 -15.62
N GLN A 163 -1.22 -21.43 -15.55
CA GLN A 163 -0.58 -21.91 -14.31
C GLN A 163 0.49 -20.93 -13.78
N ARG A 164 1.34 -20.38 -14.66
CA ARG A 164 2.36 -19.39 -14.27
C ARG A 164 1.74 -18.07 -13.81
N ALA A 165 0.67 -17.61 -14.46
CA ALA A 165 -0.04 -16.41 -14.04
C ALA A 165 -0.63 -16.59 -12.63
N ILE A 166 -1.19 -17.77 -12.34
CA ILE A 166 -1.65 -18.16 -11.00
C ILE A 166 -0.51 -18.15 -9.98
N GLU A 167 0.64 -18.74 -10.31
CA GLU A 167 1.80 -18.78 -9.41
C GLU A 167 2.35 -17.40 -9.08
N LEU A 168 2.38 -16.48 -10.05
CA LEU A 168 2.76 -15.08 -9.82
C LEU A 168 1.75 -14.38 -8.91
N ALA A 169 0.45 -14.61 -9.12
CA ALA A 169 -0.61 -14.04 -8.26
C ALA A 169 -0.53 -14.58 -6.81
N LYS A 170 -0.16 -15.85 -6.61
CA LYS A 170 0.05 -16.43 -5.26
C LYS A 170 1.11 -15.70 -4.44
N GLY A 171 2.09 -15.06 -5.09
CA GLY A 171 3.13 -14.28 -4.39
C GLY A 171 2.56 -13.11 -3.58
N HIS A 172 1.35 -12.65 -3.92
CA HIS A 172 0.64 -11.56 -3.26
C HIS A 172 -0.52 -12.02 -2.37
N LEU A 173 -0.77 -13.34 -2.28
CA LEU A 173 -1.86 -13.91 -1.50
C LEU A 173 -1.39 -14.42 -0.13
N PRO A 174 -2.23 -14.34 0.92
CA PRO A 174 -1.94 -14.92 2.23
C PRO A 174 -1.63 -16.43 2.13
N ARG A 175 -0.75 -16.92 3.01
CA ARG A 175 -0.43 -18.35 3.11
C ARG A 175 -1.71 -19.14 3.40
N GLY A 176 -1.98 -20.19 2.60
CA GLY A 176 -3.14 -21.07 2.74
C GLY A 176 -4.24 -20.89 1.69
N PHE A 177 -4.09 -19.93 0.77
CA PHE A 177 -5.06 -19.73 -0.32
C PHE A 177 -5.03 -20.89 -1.34
N ILE A 178 -6.16 -21.57 -1.52
CA ILE A 178 -6.33 -22.64 -2.50
C ILE A 178 -6.84 -22.02 -3.79
N ILE A 179 -6.07 -22.19 -4.88
CA ILE A 179 -6.50 -21.77 -6.21
C ILE A 179 -7.08 -22.99 -6.93
N ASN A 180 -8.33 -22.86 -7.36
CA ASN A 180 -9.11 -23.92 -7.99
C ASN A 180 -8.78 -24.03 -9.50
N GLU A 181 -9.02 -25.20 -10.10
CA GLU A 181 -8.89 -25.40 -11.57
C GLU A 181 -9.83 -24.48 -12.37
N GLU A 182 -10.95 -24.03 -11.79
CA GLU A 182 -11.86 -23.05 -12.39
C GLU A 182 -11.17 -21.71 -12.74
N GLU A 183 -10.22 -21.27 -11.90
CA GLU A 183 -9.48 -20.02 -12.15
C GLU A 183 -8.53 -20.15 -13.34
N LYS A 184 -7.98 -21.34 -13.53
CA LYS A 184 -7.09 -21.64 -14.66
C LYS A 184 -7.87 -21.70 -15.96
N GLU A 185 -9.07 -22.26 -15.95
CA GLU A 185 -9.97 -22.26 -17.11
C GLU A 185 -10.41 -20.85 -17.48
N ARG A 186 -10.72 -20.00 -16.48
CA ARG A 186 -11.02 -18.57 -16.67
C ARG A 186 -9.86 -17.80 -17.33
N LEU A 187 -8.63 -18.01 -16.89
CA LEU A 187 -7.47 -17.36 -17.50
C LEU A 187 -7.25 -17.83 -18.95
N ILE A 188 -7.48 -19.11 -19.22
CA ILE A 188 -7.40 -19.66 -20.58
C ILE A 188 -8.48 -19.04 -21.47
N SER A 189 -9.71 -18.86 -20.99
CA SER A 189 -10.79 -18.26 -21.78
C SER A 189 -10.47 -16.81 -22.15
N ILE A 190 -9.90 -16.03 -21.23
CA ILE A 190 -9.45 -14.65 -21.50
C ILE A 190 -8.36 -14.64 -22.60
N PHE A 191 -7.43 -15.59 -22.58
CA PHE A 191 -6.40 -15.70 -23.62
C PHE A 191 -6.97 -16.09 -24.98
N GLU A 192 -7.97 -16.97 -25.01
CA GLU A 192 -8.66 -17.40 -26.22
C GLU A 192 -9.50 -16.26 -26.81
N GLU A 193 -10.20 -15.52 -25.96
CA GLU A 193 -10.98 -14.33 -26.32
C GLU A 193 -10.08 -13.25 -26.95
N ALA A 194 -8.96 -12.92 -26.31
CA ALA A 194 -7.98 -11.98 -26.84
C ALA A 194 -7.43 -12.36 -28.23
N ARG A 195 -7.36 -13.67 -28.52
CA ARG A 195 -6.92 -14.20 -29.82
C ARG A 195 -8.03 -14.24 -30.87
N ALA A 196 -9.28 -14.39 -30.45
CA ALA A 196 -10.43 -14.53 -31.34
C ALA A 196 -10.96 -13.19 -31.86
N MET A 197 -10.72 -12.09 -31.13
CA MET A 197 -11.11 -10.73 -31.52
C MET A 197 -10.41 -10.27 -32.80
N SER A 198 -11.00 -9.35 -33.55
CA SER A 198 -10.29 -8.59 -34.59
C SER A 198 -9.28 -7.61 -33.98
N ASP A 199 -8.35 -7.08 -34.77
CA ASP A 199 -7.35 -6.12 -34.27
C ASP A 199 -8.01 -4.86 -33.71
N VAL A 200 -9.11 -4.40 -34.34
CA VAL A 200 -9.86 -3.22 -33.91
C VAL A 200 -10.60 -3.49 -32.60
N GLU A 201 -11.25 -4.65 -32.47
CA GLU A 201 -11.95 -5.04 -31.23
C GLU A 201 -10.96 -5.26 -30.08
N PHE A 202 -9.83 -5.88 -30.36
CA PHE A 202 -8.78 -6.10 -29.36
C PHE A 202 -8.23 -4.77 -28.83
N GLU A 203 -7.94 -3.80 -29.70
CA GLU A 203 -7.45 -2.49 -29.26
C GLU A 203 -8.45 -1.73 -28.38
N LEU A 204 -9.76 -1.93 -28.60
CA LEU A 204 -10.81 -1.34 -27.77
C LEU A 204 -10.99 -2.06 -26.43
N GLU A 205 -10.87 -3.40 -26.40
CA GLU A 205 -11.14 -4.22 -25.22
C GLU A 205 -9.88 -4.61 -24.41
N LYS A 206 -8.67 -4.34 -24.90
CA LYS A 206 -7.41 -4.79 -24.27
C LYS A 206 -7.26 -4.37 -22.81
N ALA A 207 -7.68 -3.15 -22.47
CA ALA A 207 -7.61 -2.63 -21.10
C ALA A 207 -8.57 -3.39 -20.16
N ASN A 208 -9.77 -3.71 -20.66
CA ASN A 208 -10.78 -4.49 -19.95
C ASN A 208 -10.29 -5.94 -19.73
N LEU A 209 -9.78 -6.60 -20.78
CA LEU A 209 -9.19 -7.93 -20.67
C LEU A 209 -8.02 -7.97 -19.68
N ALA A 210 -7.16 -6.95 -19.70
CA ALA A 210 -6.06 -6.82 -18.74
C ALA A 210 -6.56 -6.60 -17.30
N GLN A 211 -7.67 -5.88 -17.11
CA GLN A 211 -8.31 -5.73 -15.81
C GLN A 211 -8.94 -7.04 -15.33
N GLN A 212 -9.58 -7.81 -16.21
CA GLN A 212 -10.14 -9.13 -15.90
C GLN A 212 -9.04 -10.13 -15.49
N LEU A 213 -7.84 -10.02 -16.04
CA LEU A 213 -6.68 -10.80 -15.56
C LEU A 213 -6.30 -10.46 -14.11
N LYS A 214 -6.58 -9.24 -13.62
CA LYS A 214 -6.33 -8.83 -12.21
C LYS A 214 -7.43 -9.34 -11.23
N SER A 215 -8.60 -9.74 -11.73
CA SER A 215 -9.88 -9.56 -11.02
C SER A 215 -10.34 -10.54 -9.91
N PRO A 216 -9.72 -11.70 -9.56
CA PRO A 216 -10.22 -12.45 -8.40
C PRO A 216 -9.56 -12.08 -7.07
N TYR A 217 -8.45 -11.33 -7.09
CA TYR A 217 -7.59 -11.15 -5.90
C TYR A 217 -7.25 -9.71 -5.56
N LYS A 218 -7.77 -8.72 -6.30
CA LYS A 218 -7.88 -7.38 -5.73
C LYS A 218 -8.89 -7.51 -4.58
N LEU A 219 -8.40 -7.58 -3.35
CA LEU A 219 -9.10 -6.93 -2.25
C LEU A 219 -9.56 -5.58 -2.80
N PRO A 220 -10.80 -5.12 -2.54
CA PRO A 220 -11.15 -3.76 -2.87
C PRO A 220 -10.03 -2.91 -2.32
N GLU A 221 -9.30 -2.21 -3.19
CA GLU A 221 -8.44 -1.12 -2.76
C GLU A 221 -9.43 -0.17 -2.12
N LEU A 222 -9.59 -0.31 -0.81
CA LEU A 222 -10.19 0.74 -0.01
C LEU A 222 -9.37 1.96 -0.43
N PRO A 223 -9.97 2.97 -1.06
CA PRO A 223 -9.23 4.13 -1.47
C PRO A 223 -8.54 4.63 -0.21
N LEU A 224 -7.22 4.47 -0.16
CA LEU A 224 -6.45 4.98 0.96
C LEU A 224 -6.65 6.48 0.87
N ASP A 225 -7.24 7.08 1.90
CA ASP A 225 -7.39 8.52 1.94
C ASP A 225 -6.00 9.12 1.69
N VAL A 226 -5.94 10.10 0.79
CA VAL A 226 -4.71 10.80 0.43
C VAL A 226 -3.98 11.29 1.69
N SER A 227 -4.71 11.61 2.76
CA SER A 227 -4.22 11.90 4.11
C SER A 227 -3.20 10.86 4.62
N VAL A 228 -3.44 9.56 4.41
CA VAL A 228 -2.50 8.48 4.80
C VAL A 228 -1.17 8.57 4.03
N LYS A 229 -1.23 8.94 2.75
CA LYS A 229 -0.01 9.15 1.95
C LYS A 229 0.72 10.43 2.36
N ILE A 230 -0.02 11.46 2.74
CA ILE A 230 0.56 12.70 3.29
C ILE A 230 1.31 12.37 4.58
N GLU A 231 0.70 11.68 5.54
CA GLU A 231 1.35 11.27 6.79
C GLU A 231 2.62 10.46 6.55
N ARG A 232 2.54 9.51 5.60
CA ARG A 232 3.64 8.60 5.30
C ARG A 232 4.82 9.25 4.59
N PHE A 233 4.57 10.25 3.75
CA PHE A 233 5.60 10.80 2.87
C PHE A 233 5.89 12.28 3.10
N LEU A 234 4.85 13.12 3.19
CA LEU A 234 5.00 14.57 3.33
C LEU A 234 5.13 15.04 4.78
N LEU A 235 4.82 14.18 5.76
CA LEU A 235 5.13 14.41 7.17
C LEU A 235 6.30 13.54 7.64
N ASP A 236 6.99 12.85 6.74
CA ASP A 236 8.14 12.00 7.06
C ASP A 236 9.33 12.90 7.48
N PRO A 237 10.00 12.62 8.60
CA PRO A 237 11.13 13.43 9.08
C PRO A 237 12.29 13.51 8.08
N LEU A 238 12.43 12.52 7.19
CA LEU A 238 13.48 12.50 6.16
C LEU A 238 13.35 13.59 5.11
N ILE A 239 12.23 14.32 5.06
CA ILE A 239 12.10 15.49 4.18
C ILE A 239 12.75 16.75 4.76
N ILE A 240 13.04 16.74 6.08
CA ILE A 240 13.68 17.86 6.77
C ILE A 240 15.18 17.85 6.41
N PRO A 241 15.71 18.95 5.84
CA PRO A 241 17.10 19.04 5.41
C PRO A 241 18.10 19.17 6.57
#